data_AF-A0A9D6AAJ5-F1
#
_entry.id   AF-A0A9D6AAJ5-F1
#
_cell.length_a   1.000
_cell.length_b   1.000
_cell.length_c   1.000
_cell.angle_alpha   90.00
_cell.angle_beta   90.00
_cell.angle_gamma   90.00
#
_symmetry.space_group_name_H-M   'P 1'
#
loop_
_entity.id
_entity.type
_entity.pdbx_description
1 polymer ?
#
loop_
_entity_poly.entity_id
_entity_poly.type
_entity_poly.pdbx_seq_one_letter_code
_entity_poly.pdbx_strand_id
1 'polypeptide(L)'
;MKKNADAGNIDSRRNPHRRGSSSKNAEIENYLSTHYEFRYNTVLGKTEYRSKGNSDFVKVGRYEINTLRRELDCDEDIMTSSDNLYSIIESSFSPRINPVQEYFKELPLIDIGDGSSNGGSYSGSSVPTFFSLKAIPDLASCVVVRNSEKWLPYLTKWLVAVVANAMDDRECLNHTCLVLTGEQGKFKTTFLDLLCPPALHGYSYTGKIYPQEKDTLTYIGQNLIVNIDDQLKALNKRDENELKNLITCPMVKYRMP
;
A
#
# COMPACT_ATOMS: atom_id res chain seq x y z
N MET A 1 -42.30 -39.39 58.04
CA MET A 1 -42.15 -39.72 56.61
C MET A 1 -40.86 -39.07 56.09
N LYS A 2 -40.14 -39.81 55.25
CA LYS A 2 -38.75 -39.59 54.79
C LYS A 2 -38.55 -38.37 53.88
N LYS A 3 -37.39 -37.72 53.96
CA LYS A 3 -36.32 -37.59 52.92
C LYS A 3 -35.39 -36.40 53.29
N ASN A 4 -34.16 -36.69 53.75
CA ASN A 4 -32.87 -36.70 53.00
C ASN A 4 -32.31 -35.28 52.77
N ALA A 5 -31.22 -34.88 53.46
CA ALA A 5 -29.80 -34.98 53.03
C ALA A 5 -29.45 -33.86 52.01
N ASP A 6 -28.32 -33.15 52.03
CA ASP A 6 -26.99 -33.43 52.56
C ASP A 6 -26.20 -32.12 52.73
N ALA A 7 -25.19 -32.20 53.60
CA ALA A 7 -24.16 -31.19 53.78
C ALA A 7 -23.19 -31.13 52.59
N GLY A 8 -22.63 -29.95 52.31
CA GLY A 8 -21.60 -29.79 51.30
C GLY A 8 -21.01 -28.39 51.30
N ASN A 9 -20.06 -28.16 52.19
CA ASN A 9 -19.21 -26.99 52.31
C ASN A 9 -18.49 -26.70 50.97
N ILE A 10 -18.94 -25.68 50.22
CA ILE A 10 -18.27 -25.21 49.00
C ILE A 10 -17.15 -24.26 49.44
N ASP A 11 -16.02 -24.86 49.81
CA ASP A 11 -14.77 -24.17 50.08
C ASP A 11 -14.22 -23.65 48.75
N SER A 12 -14.70 -22.48 48.34
CA SER A 12 -14.24 -21.75 47.16
C SER A 12 -12.84 -21.20 47.42
N ARG A 13 -11.82 -22.06 47.34
CA ARG A 13 -10.43 -21.65 47.20
C ARG A 13 -10.22 -21.01 45.83
N ARG A 14 -10.67 -19.76 45.70
CA ARG A 14 -10.13 -18.82 44.72
C ARG A 14 -8.65 -18.68 45.03
N ASN A 15 -7.82 -19.32 44.21
CA ASN A 15 -6.38 -19.07 44.20
C ASN A 15 -6.16 -17.65 43.66
N PRO A 16 -5.80 -16.65 44.47
CA PRO A 16 -5.76 -15.27 44.03
C PRO A 16 -4.35 -14.83 43.64
N HIS A 17 -3.46 -15.70 43.15
CA HIS A 17 -2.12 -15.28 42.71
C HIS A 17 -1.58 -16.13 41.56
N ARG A 18 -1.86 -15.72 40.32
CA ARG A 18 -0.93 -15.85 39.19
C ARG A 18 -0.76 -14.46 38.58
N ARG A 19 0.14 -13.65 39.16
CA ARG A 19 0.99 -12.77 38.33
C ARG A 19 1.95 -13.71 37.63
N GLY A 20 1.45 -14.41 36.61
CA GLY A 20 2.17 -15.46 35.90
C GLY A 20 3.21 -14.82 34.98
N SER A 21 4.33 -15.51 34.77
CA SER A 21 5.33 -15.11 33.77
C SER A 21 4.63 -14.79 32.45
N SER A 22 5.20 -13.84 31.70
CA SER A 22 4.80 -13.61 30.31
C SER A 22 4.80 -14.96 29.58
N SER A 23 3.85 -15.17 28.66
CA SER A 23 3.91 -16.36 27.82
C SER A 23 5.13 -16.23 26.91
N LYS A 24 5.72 -17.35 26.50
CA LYS A 24 6.85 -17.33 25.56
C LYS A 24 6.53 -16.56 24.27
N ASN A 25 5.29 -16.64 23.79
CA ASN A 25 4.86 -15.86 22.62
C ASN A 25 4.73 -14.37 22.94
N ALA A 26 4.30 -13.99 24.14
CA ALA A 26 4.27 -12.58 24.55
C ALA A 26 5.69 -12.01 24.71
N GLU A 27 6.68 -12.81 25.13
CA GLU A 27 8.09 -12.40 25.13
C GLU A 27 8.62 -12.21 23.70
N ILE A 28 8.31 -13.13 22.79
CA ILE A 28 8.64 -12.99 21.36
C ILE A 28 8.00 -11.73 20.76
N GLU A 29 6.71 -11.52 20.97
CA GLU A 29 5.98 -10.33 20.50
C GLU A 29 6.57 -9.05 21.07
N ASN A 30 6.99 -9.04 22.34
CA ASN A 30 7.63 -7.90 22.97
C ASN A 30 9.01 -7.60 22.35
N TYR A 31 9.83 -8.61 22.11
CA TYR A 31 11.09 -8.43 21.39
C TYR A 31 10.86 -7.89 19.97
N LEU A 32 10.00 -8.55 19.20
CA LEU A 32 9.69 -8.17 17.83
C LEU A 32 9.16 -6.74 17.74
N SER A 33 8.21 -6.36 18.60
CA SER A 33 7.65 -5.02 18.63
C SER A 33 8.62 -3.97 19.19
N THR A 34 9.65 -4.36 19.93
CA THR A 34 10.69 -3.45 20.42
C THR A 34 11.65 -3.08 19.30
N HIS A 35 12.07 -4.05 18.49
CA HIS A 35 13.11 -3.89 17.47
C HIS A 35 12.58 -3.59 16.06
N TYR A 36 11.37 -4.05 15.75
CA TYR A 36 10.81 -4.04 14.41
C TYR A 36 9.39 -3.46 14.38
N GLU A 37 8.99 -3.06 13.20
CA GLU A 37 7.61 -2.72 12.87
C GLU A 37 7.13 -3.65 11.76
N PHE A 38 6.04 -4.36 12.02
CA PHE A 38 5.44 -5.30 11.09
C PHE A 38 4.13 -4.76 10.53
N ARG A 39 3.84 -5.12 9.28
CA ARG A 39 2.54 -4.88 8.66
C ARG A 39 2.18 -6.03 7.72
N TYR A 40 0.90 -6.31 7.59
CA TYR A 40 0.38 -7.16 6.53
C TYR A 40 -0.06 -6.27 5.37
N ASN A 41 0.73 -6.26 4.28
CA ASN A 41 0.43 -5.49 3.08
C ASN A 41 -0.77 -6.12 2.36
N THR A 42 -1.90 -5.42 2.35
CA THR A 42 -3.16 -5.92 1.78
C THR A 42 -3.17 -5.91 0.25
N VAL A 43 -2.31 -5.11 -0.39
CA VAL A 43 -2.18 -5.04 -1.86
C VAL A 43 -1.41 -6.26 -2.38
N LEU A 44 -0.30 -6.63 -1.72
CA LEU A 44 0.53 -7.77 -2.11
C LEU A 44 0.15 -9.09 -1.42
N GLY A 45 -0.69 -9.02 -0.38
CA GLY A 45 -1.12 -10.16 0.43
C GLY A 45 0.02 -10.83 1.19
N LYS A 46 0.99 -10.05 1.68
CA LYS A 46 2.24 -10.54 2.29
C LYS A 46 2.60 -9.72 3.52
N THR A 47 3.20 -10.37 4.52
CA THR A 47 3.78 -9.67 5.68
C THR A 47 5.11 -9.02 5.29
N GLU A 48 5.27 -7.79 5.71
CA GLU A 48 6.48 -6.99 5.55
C GLU A 48 6.91 -6.45 6.91
N TYR A 49 8.20 -6.16 7.06
CA TYR A 49 8.74 -5.59 8.28
C TYR A 49 9.86 -4.61 7.99
N ARG A 50 10.15 -3.74 8.96
CA ARG A 50 11.33 -2.87 8.95
C ARG A 50 11.91 -2.79 10.35
N SER A 51 13.22 -2.57 10.46
CA SER A 51 13.85 -2.22 11.74
C SER A 51 13.44 -0.80 12.16
N LYS A 52 13.28 -0.56 13.45
CA LYS A 52 13.02 0.78 13.98
C LYS A 52 14.25 1.68 13.76
N GLY A 53 14.20 2.48 12.71
CA GLY A 53 15.31 3.32 12.24
C GLY A 53 15.58 3.21 10.75
N ASN A 54 15.02 2.20 10.08
CA ASN A 54 14.95 2.13 8.62
C ASN A 54 13.59 2.67 8.15
N SER A 55 13.56 3.31 6.97
CA SER A 55 12.33 3.76 6.33
C SER A 55 11.60 2.62 5.61
N ASP A 56 12.35 1.67 5.05
CA ASP A 56 11.86 0.80 4.00
C ASP A 56 11.37 -0.55 4.55
N PHE A 57 10.13 -0.90 4.18
CA PHE A 57 9.56 -2.20 4.49
C PHE A 57 10.09 -3.26 3.53
N VAL A 58 10.52 -4.39 4.08
CA VAL A 58 11.02 -5.55 3.35
C VAL A 58 10.07 -6.73 3.54
N LYS A 59 9.86 -7.51 2.49
CA LYS A 59 9.06 -8.73 2.55
C LYS A 59 9.67 -9.72 3.54
N VAL A 60 8.84 -10.33 4.38
CA VAL A 60 9.28 -11.43 5.24
C VAL A 60 9.38 -12.73 4.43
N GLY A 61 10.61 -13.16 4.16
CA GLY A 61 10.93 -14.44 3.54
C GLY A 61 11.52 -15.43 4.54
N ARG A 62 12.01 -16.56 4.02
CA ARG A 62 12.67 -17.59 4.85
C ARG A 62 13.96 -17.08 5.49
N TYR A 63 14.69 -16.22 4.79
CA TYR A 63 15.94 -15.66 5.28
C TYR A 63 15.68 -14.73 6.48
N GLU A 64 14.68 -13.87 6.37
CA GLU A 64 14.28 -12.92 7.41
C GLU A 64 13.77 -13.68 8.64
N ILE A 65 12.94 -14.71 8.47
CA ILE A 65 12.49 -15.55 9.59
C ILE A 65 13.64 -16.24 10.31
N ASN A 66 14.60 -16.79 9.56
CA ASN A 66 15.77 -17.43 10.17
C ASN A 66 16.66 -16.41 10.90
N THR A 67 16.70 -15.17 10.42
CA THR A 67 17.39 -14.06 11.08
C THR A 67 16.70 -13.72 12.41
N LEU A 68 15.38 -13.47 12.39
CA LEU A 68 14.59 -13.20 13.61
C LEU A 68 14.71 -14.33 14.64
N ARG A 69 14.68 -15.59 14.16
CA ARG A 69 14.86 -16.76 15.01
C ARG A 69 16.23 -16.79 15.68
N ARG A 70 17.30 -16.47 14.94
CA ARG A 70 18.67 -16.43 15.46
C ARG A 70 18.83 -15.35 16.51
N GLU A 71 18.25 -14.18 16.27
CA GLU A 71 18.29 -13.04 17.20
C GLU A 71 17.59 -13.37 18.52
N LEU A 72 16.36 -13.92 18.47
CA LEU A 72 15.63 -14.34 19.67
C LEU A 72 16.39 -15.38 20.51
N ASP A 73 17.10 -16.29 19.86
CA ASP A 73 17.94 -17.29 20.54
C ASP A 73 19.20 -16.67 21.16
N CYS A 74 19.87 -15.77 20.45
CA CYS A 74 21.12 -15.17 20.91
C CYS A 74 20.94 -14.08 21.98
N ASP A 75 19.91 -13.24 21.82
CA ASP A 75 19.77 -12.01 22.60
C ASP A 75 18.83 -12.22 23.81
N GLU A 76 17.82 -13.09 23.66
CA GLU A 76 16.79 -13.32 24.68
C GLU A 76 16.75 -14.77 25.22
N ASP A 77 17.59 -15.68 24.70
CA ASP A 77 17.60 -17.13 25.04
C ASP A 77 16.22 -17.81 24.75
N ILE A 78 15.48 -17.27 23.77
CA ILE A 78 14.14 -17.75 23.39
C ILE A 78 14.21 -18.67 22.17
N MET A 79 14.23 -19.98 22.45
CA MET A 79 14.17 -21.00 21.41
C MET A 79 12.79 -21.13 20.76
N THR A 80 12.60 -20.63 19.54
CA THR A 80 11.32 -20.73 18.79
C THR A 80 11.46 -21.47 17.46
N SER A 81 10.35 -21.96 16.91
CA SER A 81 10.30 -22.53 15.55
C SER A 81 9.97 -21.46 14.52
N SER A 82 10.38 -21.69 13.27
CA SER A 82 10.00 -20.82 12.14
C SER A 82 8.48 -20.75 11.95
N ASP A 83 7.77 -21.86 12.16
CA ASP A 83 6.30 -21.92 12.03
C ASP A 83 5.59 -21.09 13.10
N ASN A 84 6.13 -21.06 14.33
CA ASN A 84 5.59 -20.21 15.39
C ASN A 84 5.79 -18.73 15.07
N LEU A 85 6.96 -18.36 14.51
CA LEU A 85 7.22 -17.00 14.05
C LEU A 85 6.25 -16.59 12.93
N TYR A 86 6.08 -17.42 11.90
CA TYR A 86 5.09 -17.18 10.85
C TYR A 86 3.69 -17.00 11.45
N SER A 87 3.28 -17.89 12.37
CA SER A 87 1.97 -17.82 13.01
C SER A 87 1.75 -16.52 13.79
N ILE A 88 2.79 -15.96 14.41
CA ILE A 88 2.72 -14.67 15.10
C ILE A 88 2.63 -13.54 14.07
N ILE A 89 3.59 -13.43 13.15
CA ILE A 89 3.67 -12.28 12.24
C ILE A 89 2.59 -12.27 11.14
N GLU A 90 1.95 -13.39 10.84
CA GLU A 90 0.82 -13.49 9.91
C GLU A 90 -0.53 -13.41 10.64
N SER A 91 -0.53 -13.02 11.92
CA SER A 91 -1.73 -12.80 12.73
C SER A 91 -2.03 -11.31 12.96
N SER A 92 -2.98 -11.03 13.85
CA SER A 92 -3.30 -9.67 14.33
C SER A 92 -2.14 -8.92 14.97
N PHE A 93 -1.01 -9.58 15.25
CA PHE A 93 0.23 -8.90 15.62
C PHE A 93 0.70 -7.93 14.52
N SER A 94 0.50 -8.28 13.24
CA SER A 94 0.80 -7.42 12.10
C SER A 94 -0.47 -6.73 11.61
N PRO A 95 -0.61 -5.41 11.79
CA PRO A 95 -1.78 -4.68 11.31
C PRO A 95 -1.91 -4.80 9.79
N ARG A 96 -3.15 -4.97 9.32
CA ARG A 96 -3.45 -5.00 7.87
C ARG A 96 -3.46 -3.58 7.34
N ILE A 97 -2.51 -3.25 6.47
CA ILE A 97 -2.31 -1.91 5.92
C ILE A 97 -2.30 -1.99 4.40
N ASN A 98 -2.96 -1.03 3.74
CA ASN A 98 -2.77 -0.75 2.32
C ASN A 98 -1.71 0.36 2.19
N PRO A 99 -0.46 0.05 1.78
CA PRO A 99 0.63 1.04 1.81
C PRO A 99 0.41 2.20 0.83
N VAL A 100 -0.34 1.97 -0.25
CA VAL A 100 -0.70 3.02 -1.21
C VAL A 100 -1.65 4.02 -0.57
N GLN A 101 -2.69 3.53 0.14
CA GLN A 101 -3.61 4.41 0.86
C GLN A 101 -2.91 5.14 2.02
N GLU A 102 -2.04 4.44 2.76
CA GLU A 102 -1.32 5.04 3.87
C GLU A 102 -0.43 6.19 3.40
N TYR A 103 0.28 6.01 2.28
CA TYR A 103 1.05 7.08 1.66
C TYR A 103 0.21 8.34 1.42
N PHE A 104 -1.00 8.21 0.84
CA PHE A 104 -1.87 9.37 0.60
C PHE A 104 -2.46 9.98 1.88
N LYS A 105 -2.67 9.18 2.94
CA LYS A 105 -3.15 9.67 4.25
C LYS A 105 -2.08 10.39 5.05
N GLU A 106 -0.82 9.98 4.90
CA GLU A 106 0.34 10.62 5.54
C GLU A 106 0.69 11.98 4.90
N LEU A 107 0.17 12.26 3.69
CA LEU A 107 0.38 13.56 3.06
C LEU A 107 -0.19 14.68 3.94
N PRO A 108 0.54 15.81 4.09
CA PRO A 108 0.06 16.92 4.90
C PRO A 108 -1.29 17.43 4.42
N LEU A 109 -2.24 17.56 5.34
CA LEU A 109 -3.52 18.24 5.08
C LEU A 109 -3.24 19.74 4.94
N ILE A 110 -2.94 20.19 3.73
CA ILE A 110 -2.75 21.61 3.43
C ILE A 110 -4.09 22.13 2.93
N ASP A 111 -4.68 23.07 3.67
CA ASP A 111 -5.73 23.93 3.14
C ASP A 111 -5.07 24.89 2.16
N ILE A 112 -5.08 24.53 0.88
CA ILE A 112 -4.58 25.41 -0.17
C ILE A 112 -5.67 26.44 -0.46
N GLY A 113 -5.91 27.30 0.53
CA GLY A 113 -6.85 28.42 0.45
C GLY A 113 -6.50 29.28 -0.75
N ASP A 114 -7.54 29.77 -1.45
CA ASP A 114 -7.35 30.69 -2.55
C ASP A 114 -6.54 31.90 -2.08
N GLY A 115 -5.66 32.38 -2.95
CA GLY A 115 -4.98 33.66 -2.73
C GLY A 115 -5.90 34.86 -2.98
N SER A 116 -7.19 34.81 -2.63
CA SER A 116 -8.16 35.90 -2.78
C SER A 116 -8.81 36.35 -1.46
N SER A 117 -8.24 36.00 -0.30
CA SER A 117 -8.55 36.71 0.94
C SER A 117 -7.59 37.89 1.15
N ASN A 118 -8.00 39.04 0.62
CA ASN A 118 -7.50 40.33 1.07
C ASN A 118 -7.71 40.46 2.60
N GLY A 119 -6.61 40.54 3.35
CA GLY A 119 -6.59 41.07 4.72
C GLY A 119 -6.83 40.05 5.83
N GLY A 120 -5.75 39.45 6.34
CA GLY A 120 -5.81 38.66 7.58
C GLY A 120 -4.49 37.98 7.89
N SER A 121 -3.56 38.71 8.50
CA SER A 121 -2.30 38.19 9.01
C SER A 121 -2.51 37.06 10.02
N TYR A 122 -2.22 35.81 9.62
CA TYR A 122 -1.85 34.75 10.56
C TYR A 122 -0.57 34.08 10.08
N SER A 123 0.45 34.18 10.92
CA SER A 123 1.80 33.71 10.69
C SER A 123 1.90 32.19 10.85
N GLY A 124 2.70 31.54 10.00
CA GLY A 124 3.46 30.36 10.46
C GLY A 124 3.46 29.10 9.58
N SER A 125 2.61 28.94 8.58
CA SER A 125 2.69 27.77 7.70
C SER A 125 3.59 28.09 6.51
N SER A 126 4.88 27.81 6.66
CA SER A 126 5.82 27.76 5.54
C SER A 126 5.39 26.59 4.64
N VAL A 127 4.55 26.89 3.64
CA VAL A 127 4.17 25.92 2.62
C VAL A 127 5.46 25.40 2.00
N PRO A 128 5.80 24.10 2.14
CA PRO A 128 6.94 23.54 1.44
C PRO A 128 6.72 23.81 -0.04
N THR A 129 7.74 24.31 -0.75
CA THR A 129 7.66 24.69 -2.18
C THR A 129 7.06 23.61 -3.08
N PHE A 130 7.07 22.35 -2.63
CA PHE A 130 6.50 21.17 -3.27
C PHE A 130 4.96 21.13 -3.33
N PHE A 131 4.23 21.83 -2.46
CA PHE A 131 2.75 21.76 -2.41
C PHE A 131 2.10 23.05 -2.93
N SER A 132 2.53 23.51 -4.09
CA SER A 132 1.95 24.66 -4.78
C SER A 132 0.73 24.26 -5.63
N LEU A 133 -0.30 25.11 -5.72
CA LEU A 133 -1.37 24.98 -6.75
C LEU A 133 -0.80 24.96 -8.18
N LYS A 134 0.45 25.39 -8.36
CA LYS A 134 1.16 25.35 -9.63
C LYS A 134 1.81 24.00 -9.94
N ALA A 135 1.88 23.05 -8.99
CA ALA A 135 2.59 21.78 -9.22
C ALA A 135 2.05 20.99 -10.42
N ILE A 136 0.72 20.87 -10.56
CA ILE A 136 0.11 20.19 -11.72
C ILE A 136 0.29 21.02 -13.01
N PRO A 137 0.03 22.34 -13.04
CA PRO A 137 0.38 23.18 -14.19
C PRO A 137 1.85 23.09 -14.63
N ASP A 138 2.78 23.12 -13.68
CA ASP A 138 4.22 23.06 -13.94
C ASP A 138 4.61 21.68 -14.49
N LEU A 139 4.09 20.59 -13.91
CA LEU A 139 4.24 19.24 -14.45
C LEU A 139 3.67 19.13 -15.87
N ALA A 140 2.48 19.69 -16.11
CA ALA A 140 1.86 19.68 -17.43
C ALA A 140 2.71 20.42 -18.47
N SER A 141 3.39 21.50 -18.06
CA SER A 141 4.26 22.30 -18.93
C SER A 141 5.53 21.57 -19.40
N CYS A 142 5.96 20.53 -18.68
CA CYS A 142 7.09 19.68 -19.06
C CYS A 142 6.84 18.89 -20.35
N VAL A 143 5.60 18.78 -20.81
CA VAL A 143 5.22 18.00 -22.00
C VAL A 143 4.60 18.93 -23.05
N VAL A 144 5.27 19.04 -24.21
CA VAL A 144 4.72 19.73 -25.37
C VAL A 144 3.81 18.77 -26.13
N VAL A 145 2.50 19.06 -26.13
CA VAL A 145 1.50 18.28 -26.86
C VAL A 145 0.80 19.12 -27.92
N ARG A 146 0.25 18.46 -28.95
CA ARG A 146 -0.53 19.14 -30.00
C ARG A 146 -1.83 19.75 -29.49
N ASN A 147 -2.45 19.13 -28.49
CA ASN A 147 -3.74 19.55 -27.93
C ASN A 147 -3.55 20.22 -26.55
N SER A 148 -2.78 21.30 -26.50
CA SER A 148 -2.38 21.97 -25.25
C SER A 148 -3.56 22.41 -24.38
N GLU A 149 -4.65 22.88 -24.98
CA GLU A 149 -5.86 23.35 -24.28
C GLU A 149 -6.54 22.25 -23.44
N LYS A 150 -6.46 20.99 -23.89
CA LYS A 150 -7.10 19.84 -23.23
C LYS A 150 -6.15 19.09 -22.30
N TRP A 151 -4.84 19.29 -22.45
CA TRP A 151 -3.81 18.56 -21.72
C TRP A 151 -3.91 18.76 -20.21
N LEU A 152 -3.86 20.00 -19.76
CA LEU A 152 -3.92 20.31 -18.34
C LEU A 152 -5.24 19.81 -17.70
N PRO A 153 -6.44 20.09 -18.25
CA PRO A 153 -7.68 19.55 -17.70
C PRO A 153 -7.72 18.02 -17.60
N TYR A 154 -7.23 17.31 -18.63
CA TYR A 154 -7.26 15.84 -18.64
C TYR A 154 -6.20 15.21 -17.75
N LEU A 155 -5.00 15.79 -17.68
CA LEU A 155 -3.95 15.35 -16.76
C LEU A 155 -4.41 15.53 -15.31
N THR A 156 -4.95 16.71 -14.97
CA THR A 156 -5.49 16.96 -13.62
C THR A 156 -6.61 15.97 -13.29
N LYS A 157 -7.56 15.77 -14.20
CA LYS A 157 -8.65 14.80 -13.99
C LYS A 157 -8.12 13.39 -13.77
N TRP A 158 -7.14 12.96 -14.57
CA TRP A 158 -6.55 11.64 -14.46
C TRP A 158 -5.80 11.47 -13.13
N LEU A 159 -4.99 12.45 -12.70
CA LEU A 159 -4.29 12.42 -11.41
C LEU A 159 -5.26 12.34 -10.23
N VAL A 160 -6.31 13.17 -10.23
CA VAL A 160 -7.35 13.11 -9.19
C VAL A 160 -8.06 11.76 -9.19
N ALA A 161 -8.36 11.21 -10.36
CA ALA A 161 -8.99 9.90 -10.48
C ALA A 161 -8.08 8.76 -9.99
N VAL A 162 -6.76 8.84 -10.21
CA VAL A 162 -5.79 7.88 -9.65
C VAL A 162 -5.85 7.85 -8.13
N VAL A 163 -5.81 9.02 -7.48
CA VAL A 163 -5.89 9.12 -6.02
C VAL A 163 -7.25 8.62 -5.52
N ALA A 164 -8.35 9.05 -6.16
CA ALA A 164 -9.69 8.58 -5.79
C ALA A 164 -9.81 7.06 -5.88
N ASN A 165 -9.31 6.46 -6.97
CA ASN A 165 -9.35 5.01 -7.19
C ASN A 165 -8.44 4.24 -6.21
N ALA A 166 -7.34 4.84 -5.74
CA ALA A 166 -6.50 4.23 -4.71
C ALA A 166 -7.18 4.23 -3.32
N MET A 167 -8.04 5.23 -3.07
CA MET A 167 -8.71 5.45 -1.78
C MET A 167 -10.08 4.75 -1.68
N ASP A 168 -10.66 4.30 -2.79
CA ASP A 168 -11.93 3.56 -2.84
C ASP A 168 -11.71 2.10 -3.24
N ASP A 169 -12.04 1.18 -2.34
CA ASP A 169 -11.89 -0.26 -2.56
C ASP A 169 -13.13 -0.91 -3.23
N ARG A 170 -14.17 -0.13 -3.58
CA ARG A 170 -15.47 -0.66 -4.03
C ARG A 170 -15.74 -0.48 -5.52
N GLU A 171 -15.45 0.71 -6.04
CA GLU A 171 -15.84 1.12 -7.39
C GLU A 171 -14.61 1.52 -8.21
N CYS A 172 -14.67 1.33 -9.53
CA CYS A 172 -13.68 1.94 -10.42
C CYS A 172 -13.99 3.44 -10.52
N LEU A 173 -13.09 4.27 -10.01
CA LEU A 173 -13.21 5.74 -10.09
C LEU A 173 -12.36 6.31 -11.23
N ASN A 174 -11.38 5.55 -11.73
CA ASN A 174 -10.54 5.96 -12.86
C ASN A 174 -10.85 5.21 -14.15
N HIS A 175 -11.85 5.72 -14.90
CA HIS A 175 -12.20 5.22 -16.22
C HIS A 175 -11.37 5.85 -17.36
N THR A 176 -10.24 6.49 -17.05
CA THR A 176 -9.45 7.25 -18.02
C THR A 176 -8.04 6.68 -18.17
N CYS A 177 -7.56 6.62 -19.41
CA CYS A 177 -6.20 6.20 -19.75
C CYS A 177 -5.43 7.38 -20.34
N LEU A 178 -4.28 7.69 -19.77
CA LEU A 178 -3.39 8.73 -20.26
C LEU A 178 -2.50 8.14 -21.38
N VAL A 179 -2.64 8.65 -22.60
CA VAL A 179 -1.90 8.13 -23.77
C VAL A 179 -0.97 9.20 -24.32
N LEU A 180 0.34 8.95 -24.27
CA LEU A 180 1.37 9.81 -24.86
C LEU A 180 1.86 9.21 -26.18
N THR A 181 1.64 9.93 -27.29
CA THR A 181 2.11 9.52 -28.62
C THR A 181 3.17 10.49 -29.13
N GLY A 182 4.21 9.95 -29.76
CA GLY A 182 5.32 10.75 -30.30
C GLY A 182 6.50 9.87 -30.68
N GLU A 183 7.50 10.48 -31.31
CA GLU A 183 8.74 9.83 -31.75
C GLU A 183 9.46 9.09 -30.62
N GLN A 184 10.31 8.13 -31.00
CA GLN A 184 11.20 7.45 -30.06
C GLN A 184 12.20 8.45 -29.46
N GLY A 185 12.65 8.22 -28.23
CA GLY A 185 13.65 9.07 -27.56
C GLY A 185 13.11 10.40 -27.01
N LYS A 186 11.79 10.60 -26.97
CA LYS A 186 11.15 11.79 -26.36
C LYS A 186 10.83 11.62 -24.86
N PHE A 187 11.50 10.69 -24.17
CA PHE A 187 11.36 10.47 -22.71
C PHE A 187 9.92 10.21 -22.20
N LYS A 188 9.02 9.68 -23.04
CA LYS A 188 7.61 9.44 -22.69
C LYS A 188 7.47 8.48 -21.51
N THR A 189 8.13 7.33 -21.59
CA THR A 189 8.14 6.31 -20.53
C THR A 189 8.71 6.90 -19.24
N THR A 190 9.85 7.61 -19.33
CA THR A 190 10.48 8.30 -18.19
C THR A 190 9.53 9.30 -17.53
N PHE A 191 8.79 10.10 -18.30
CA PHE A 191 7.82 11.04 -17.74
C PHE A 191 6.71 10.32 -16.97
N LEU A 192 6.18 9.21 -17.52
CA LEU A 192 5.13 8.42 -16.88
C LEU A 192 5.63 7.72 -15.61
N ASP A 193 6.85 7.19 -15.64
CA ASP A 193 7.46 6.53 -14.48
C ASP A 193 7.65 7.52 -13.31
N LEU A 194 7.99 8.79 -13.63
CA LEU A 194 8.13 9.87 -12.64
C LEU A 194 6.80 10.31 -12.00
N LEU A 195 5.65 9.90 -12.54
CA LEU A 195 4.35 10.15 -11.91
C LEU A 195 4.14 9.28 -10.67
N CYS A 196 4.85 8.15 -10.57
CA CYS A 196 4.82 7.31 -9.39
C CYS A 196 5.75 7.91 -8.32
N PRO A 197 5.27 8.16 -7.10
CA PRO A 197 6.14 8.59 -6.01
C PRO A 197 7.24 7.57 -5.72
N PRO A 198 8.47 7.99 -5.34
CA PRO A 198 9.57 7.06 -5.02
C PRO A 198 9.20 6.00 -3.98
N ALA A 199 8.42 6.37 -2.97
CA ALA A 199 7.93 5.48 -1.92
C ALA A 199 7.00 4.36 -2.46
N LEU A 200 6.40 4.56 -3.64
CA LEU A 200 5.45 3.65 -4.26
C LEU A 200 5.98 3.01 -5.55
N HIS A 201 7.28 3.13 -5.87
CA HIS A 201 7.86 2.48 -7.05
C HIS A 201 7.61 0.96 -7.08
N GLY A 202 7.52 0.31 -5.91
CA GLY A 202 7.17 -1.12 -5.79
C GLY A 202 5.73 -1.47 -6.21
N TYR A 203 4.89 -0.46 -6.41
CA TYR A 203 3.51 -0.55 -6.93
C TYR A 203 3.41 0.11 -8.31
N SER A 204 4.49 0.07 -9.09
CA SER A 204 4.49 0.50 -10.48
C SER A 204 4.97 -0.62 -11.39
N TYR A 205 4.31 -0.76 -12.54
CA TYR A 205 4.73 -1.69 -13.58
C TYR A 205 4.89 -0.95 -14.90
N THR A 206 6.03 -1.14 -15.56
CA THR A 206 6.30 -0.61 -16.90
C THR A 206 6.67 -1.76 -17.81
N GLY A 207 5.88 -1.96 -18.86
CA GLY A 207 6.13 -3.05 -19.80
C GLY A 207 4.94 -3.35 -20.69
N LYS A 208 4.96 -4.55 -21.26
CA LYS A 208 3.89 -5.05 -22.12
C LYS A 208 2.82 -5.74 -21.27
N ILE A 209 1.57 -5.61 -21.69
CA ILE A 209 0.41 -6.26 -21.08
C ILE A 209 -0.36 -6.98 -22.16
N TYR A 210 -0.70 -8.24 -21.89
CA TYR A 210 -1.52 -9.04 -22.80
C TYR A 210 -2.82 -9.32 -22.06
N PRO A 211 -3.95 -8.70 -22.45
CA PRO A 211 -5.22 -8.81 -21.71
C PRO A 211 -5.71 -10.24 -21.45
N GLN A 212 -5.26 -11.19 -22.27
CA GLN A 212 -5.57 -12.62 -22.17
C GLN A 212 -4.75 -13.38 -21.12
N GLU A 213 -3.61 -12.82 -20.70
CA GLU A 213 -2.69 -13.49 -19.78
C GLU A 213 -3.15 -13.35 -18.33
N LYS A 214 -2.95 -14.40 -17.54
CA LYS A 214 -3.30 -14.40 -16.12
C LYS A 214 -2.48 -13.39 -15.32
N ASP A 215 -1.23 -13.18 -15.71
CA ASP A 215 -0.30 -12.27 -15.04
C ASP A 215 -0.74 -10.80 -15.17
N THR A 216 -1.47 -10.45 -16.22
CA THR A 216 -2.08 -9.12 -16.40
C THR A 216 -2.99 -8.73 -15.24
N LEU A 217 -3.79 -9.67 -14.74
CA LEU A 217 -4.66 -9.40 -13.59
C LEU A 217 -3.86 -9.13 -12.31
N THR A 218 -2.69 -9.77 -12.17
CA THR A 218 -1.77 -9.49 -11.06
C THR A 218 -1.15 -8.10 -11.21
N TYR A 219 -0.69 -7.71 -12.40
CA TYR A 219 -0.16 -6.36 -12.63
C TYR A 219 -1.20 -5.28 -12.33
N ILE A 220 -2.44 -5.46 -12.77
CA ILE A 220 -3.52 -4.49 -12.52
C ILE A 220 -3.96 -4.49 -11.05
N GLY A 221 -3.97 -5.65 -10.39
CA GLY A 221 -4.42 -5.78 -9.01
C GLY A 221 -3.41 -5.39 -7.94
N GLN A 222 -2.11 -5.27 -8.29
CA GLN A 222 -1.03 -5.02 -7.32
C GLN A 222 -0.29 -3.69 -7.53
N ASN A 223 -0.58 -2.95 -8.59
CA ASN A 223 0.12 -1.71 -8.91
C ASN A 223 -0.84 -0.52 -8.92
N LEU A 224 -0.37 0.62 -8.41
CA LEU A 224 -1.02 1.92 -8.52
C LEU A 224 -0.95 2.45 -9.96
N ILE A 225 0.21 2.31 -10.61
CA ILE A 225 0.44 2.77 -11.98
C ILE A 225 0.89 1.61 -12.85
N VAL A 226 0.24 1.47 -13.99
CA VAL A 226 0.52 0.45 -14.99
C VAL A 226 0.80 1.15 -16.31
N ASN A 227 2.08 1.24 -16.67
CA ASN A 227 2.57 1.87 -17.89
C ASN A 227 2.71 0.83 -19.01
N ILE A 228 1.84 0.93 -20.02
CA ILE A 228 1.78 0.01 -21.16
C ILE A 228 2.66 0.54 -22.28
N ASP A 229 3.89 0.04 -22.39
CA ASP A 229 4.87 0.55 -23.34
C ASP A 229 4.78 -0.13 -24.72
N ASP A 230 4.90 0.68 -25.78
CA ASP A 230 4.96 0.31 -27.19
C ASP A 230 3.86 -0.63 -27.75
N GLN A 231 2.79 -0.92 -27.01
CA GLN A 231 1.71 -1.79 -27.49
C GLN A 231 0.54 -1.06 -28.14
N LEU A 232 0.25 0.18 -27.71
CA LEU A 232 -0.91 0.93 -28.23
C LEU A 232 -0.86 1.19 -29.74
N LYS A 233 0.35 1.19 -30.34
CA LYS A 233 0.54 1.38 -31.79
C LYS A 233 0.08 0.19 -32.63
N ALA A 234 -0.02 -1.01 -32.05
CA ALA A 234 -0.27 -2.27 -32.76
C ALA A 234 -1.49 -3.03 -32.22
N LEU A 235 -2.37 -2.37 -31.45
CA LEU A 235 -3.58 -2.99 -30.93
C LEU A 235 -4.56 -3.35 -32.05
N ASN A 236 -5.01 -4.60 -32.05
CA ASN A 236 -6.14 -5.01 -32.87
C ASN A 236 -7.48 -4.69 -32.16
N LYS A 237 -8.60 -4.76 -32.88
CA LYS A 237 -9.94 -4.44 -32.34
C LYS A 237 -10.35 -5.31 -31.14
N ARG A 238 -9.86 -6.55 -31.06
CA ARG A 238 -10.17 -7.45 -29.95
C ARG A 238 -9.44 -7.00 -28.69
N ASP A 239 -8.14 -6.75 -28.81
CA ASP A 239 -7.29 -6.29 -27.71
C ASP A 239 -7.74 -4.91 -27.20
N GLU A 240 -8.21 -4.03 -28.08
CA GLU A 240 -8.81 -2.74 -27.71
C GLU A 240 -10.05 -2.90 -26.80
N ASN A 241 -10.96 -3.80 -27.16
CA ASN A 241 -12.15 -4.07 -26.35
C ASN A 241 -11.80 -4.68 -24.99
N GLU A 242 -10.81 -5.56 -24.96
CA GLU A 242 -10.35 -6.19 -23.72
C GLU A 242 -9.62 -5.19 -22.82
N LEU A 243 -8.77 -4.33 -23.38
CA LEU A 243 -8.12 -3.25 -22.65
C LEU A 243 -9.14 -2.27 -22.08
N LYS A 244 -10.18 -1.92 -22.85
CA LYS A 244 -11.29 -1.10 -22.36
C LYS A 244 -11.98 -1.76 -21.17
N ASN A 245 -12.29 -3.06 -21.28
CA ASN A 245 -12.91 -3.82 -20.20
C ASN A 245 -12.02 -3.85 -18.94
N LEU A 246 -10.70 -3.96 -19.12
CA LEU A 246 -9.73 -3.93 -18.01
C LEU A 246 -9.72 -2.57 -17.31
N ILE A 247 -9.71 -1.46 -18.06
CA ILE A 247 -9.71 -0.10 -17.50
C ILE A 247 -10.98 0.18 -16.70
N THR A 248 -12.13 -0.35 -17.15
CA THR A 248 -13.42 -0.11 -16.50
C THR A 248 -13.79 -1.18 -15.46
N CYS A 249 -12.93 -2.16 -15.20
CA CYS A 249 -13.25 -3.25 -14.28
C CYS A 249 -13.14 -2.77 -12.83
N PRO A 250 -14.22 -2.82 -12.02
CA PRO A 250 -14.17 -2.37 -10.63
C PRO A 250 -13.37 -3.31 -9.72
N MET A 251 -13.35 -4.61 -10.05
CA MET A 251 -12.66 -5.61 -9.23
C MET A 251 -12.14 -6.75 -10.08
N VAL A 252 -10.86 -7.09 -9.90
CA VAL A 252 -10.23 -8.25 -10.50
C VAL A 252 -10.11 -9.39 -9.49
N LYS A 253 -10.45 -10.62 -9.91
CA LYS A 253 -10.21 -11.83 -9.12
C LYS A 253 -9.01 -12.56 -9.71
N TYR A 254 -7.95 -12.72 -8.93
CA TYR A 254 -6.76 -13.46 -9.34
C TYR A 254 -6.23 -14.28 -8.15
N ARG A 255 -5.39 -15.28 -8.45
CA ARG A 255 -4.72 -16.08 -7.42
C ARG A 255 -3.38 -15.42 -7.11
N MET A 256 -3.17 -15.04 -5.85
CA MET A 256 -1.87 -14.50 -5.44
C MET A 256 -0.79 -15.60 -5.52
N PRO A 257 0.40 -15.28 -6.08
CA PRO A 257 1.51 -16.22 -6.22
C PRO A 257 2.29 -16.47 -4.92
#